data_AF-A0A8J3L3R2-F1
#
_entry.id   AF-A0A8J3L3R2-F1
#
_cell.length_a   1.000
_cell.length_b   1.000
_cell.length_c   1.000
_cell.angle_alpha   90.00
_cell.angle_beta   90.00
_cell.angle_gamma   90.00
#
_symmetry.space_group_name_H-M   'P 1'
#
loop_
_entity.id
_entity.type
_entity.pdbx_description
1 polymer ?
#
loop_
_entity_poly.entity_id
_entity_poly.type
_entity_poly.pdbx_seq_one_letter_code
_entity_poly.pdbx_strand_id
1 'polypeptide(L)'
;MWSAALVSISVDVFLRNDSGNLVILTTPPDESDLVGHDDTRHTLWGSPAVRALGATVVVGLSIGDVWVDFVALDDLVNDCELILKHLADVAAASGRGEDYIRFRIGNLRAATERARAHRAGVVIWAGHGDLVYAARPAGDADPTAA
;
A
#
# COMPACT_ATOMS: atom_id res chain seq x y z
N MET A 1 -17.04 -18.77 -14.00
CA MET A 1 -16.49 -17.47 -14.43
C MET A 1 -16.99 -16.45 -13.43
N TRP A 2 -16.25 -16.22 -12.35
CA TRP A 2 -16.61 -15.20 -11.37
C TRP A 2 -16.07 -13.86 -11.88
N SER A 3 -16.97 -12.89 -12.02
CA SER A 3 -16.58 -11.50 -12.21
C SER A 3 -15.99 -11.04 -10.88
N ALA A 4 -14.67 -11.07 -10.74
CA ALA A 4 -14.02 -10.39 -9.64
C ALA A 4 -14.29 -8.90 -9.85
N ALA A 5 -15.10 -8.29 -8.98
CA ALA A 5 -15.10 -6.84 -8.87
C ALA A 5 -13.64 -6.41 -8.73
N LEU A 6 -13.17 -5.51 -9.59
CA LEU A 6 -11.82 -4.97 -9.52
C LEU A 6 -11.69 -4.18 -8.23
N VAL A 7 -11.26 -4.83 -7.15
CA VAL A 7 -11.00 -4.13 -5.89
C VAL A 7 -9.78 -3.26 -6.10
N SER A 8 -9.89 -1.97 -5.78
CA SER A 8 -8.76 -1.06 -5.82
C SER A 8 -7.81 -1.33 -4.66
N ILE A 9 -6.52 -1.20 -4.92
CA ILE A 9 -5.48 -1.13 -3.90
C ILE A 9 -5.16 0.35 -3.70
N SER A 10 -5.20 0.79 -2.45
CA SER A 10 -4.87 2.15 -2.04
C SER A 10 -3.68 2.16 -1.08
N VAL A 11 -3.04 3.32 -0.92
CA VAL A 11 -2.07 3.60 0.14
C VAL A 11 -2.59 4.71 1.05
N ASP A 12 -2.63 4.43 2.34
CA ASP A 12 -3.06 5.37 3.36
C ASP A 12 -1.98 5.55 4.43
N VAL A 13 -1.96 6.73 5.06
CA VAL A 13 -1.09 6.99 6.22
C VAL A 13 -1.82 6.56 7.47
N PHE A 14 -1.15 5.82 8.36
CA PHE A 14 -1.72 5.39 9.63
C PHE A 14 -0.90 5.85 10.83
N LEU A 15 -1.60 6.24 11.89
CA LEU A 15 -1.05 6.52 13.22
C LEU A 15 -1.50 5.44 14.20
N ARG A 16 -0.69 5.19 15.23
CA ARG A 16 -1.13 4.53 16.45
C ARG A 16 -1.28 5.61 17.51
N ASN A 17 -2.49 5.80 18.04
CA ASN A 17 -2.71 6.75 19.12
C ASN A 17 -2.23 6.18 20.46
N ASP A 18 -2.31 6.98 21.53
CA ASP A 18 -1.83 6.61 22.87
C ASP A 18 -2.57 5.39 23.47
N SER A 19 -3.77 5.08 22.98
CA SER A 19 -4.53 3.87 23.34
C SER A 19 -4.12 2.64 22.53
N GLY A 20 -3.19 2.76 21.58
CA GLY A 20 -2.80 1.72 20.64
C GLY A 20 -3.74 1.54 19.45
N ASN A 21 -4.78 2.39 19.33
CA ASN A 21 -5.75 2.32 18.25
C ASN A 21 -5.15 2.88 16.96
N LEU A 22 -5.53 2.26 15.84
CA LEU A 22 -5.10 2.65 14.51
C LEU A 22 -5.99 3.77 13.96
N VAL A 23 -5.38 4.85 13.49
CA VAL A 23 -6.07 5.99 12.88
C VAL A 23 -5.55 6.18 11.47
N ILE A 24 -6.43 6.07 10.47
CA ILE A 24 -6.11 6.38 9.08
C ILE A 24 -6.27 7.88 8.85
N LEU A 25 -5.25 8.51 8.27
CA LEU A 25 -5.30 9.90 7.85
C LEU A 25 -5.84 10.00 6.42
N THR A 26 -6.86 10.82 6.24
CA THR A 26 -7.45 11.09 4.92
C THR A 26 -6.39 11.63 3.96
N THR A 27 -6.33 11.06 2.76
CA THR A 27 -5.51 11.60 1.67
C THR A 27 -6.07 12.96 1.20
N PRO A 28 -5.21 13.98 0.99
CA PRO A 28 -5.65 15.28 0.49
C PRO A 28 -6.47 15.15 -0.80
N PRO A 29 -7.49 16.01 -1.01
CA PRO A 29 -8.43 15.87 -2.12
C PRO A 29 -7.80 16.11 -3.52
N ASP A 30 -6.63 16.74 -3.57
CA ASP A 30 -5.84 16.98 -4.77
C ASP A 30 -4.78 15.89 -5.05
N GLU A 31 -4.67 14.91 -4.15
CA GLU A 31 -3.78 13.76 -4.28
C GLU A 31 -4.55 12.48 -4.60
N SER A 32 -3.84 11.47 -5.10
CA SER A 32 -4.37 10.13 -5.31
C SER A 32 -3.68 9.14 -4.37
N ASP A 33 -4.46 8.25 -3.77
CA ASP A 33 -4.02 7.13 -2.95
C ASP A 33 -3.93 5.82 -3.78
N LEU A 34 -4.28 5.84 -5.06
CA LEU A 34 -4.45 4.63 -5.87
C LEU A 34 -3.11 3.96 -6.19
N VAL A 35 -2.93 2.72 -5.73
CA VAL A 35 -1.75 1.87 -5.99
C VAL A 35 -2.03 0.81 -7.06
N GLY A 36 -3.28 0.60 -7.44
CA GLY A 36 -3.62 -0.28 -8.57
C GLY A 36 -4.97 -0.96 -8.38
N HIS A 37 -5.19 -2.03 -9.13
CA HIS A 37 -6.27 -2.98 -8.88
C HIS A 37 -5.69 -4.24 -8.26
N ASP A 38 -6.55 -5.09 -7.71
CA ASP A 38 -6.15 -6.32 -7.01
C ASP A 38 -5.26 -7.24 -7.88
N ASP A 39 -5.47 -7.27 -9.20
CA ASP A 39 -4.62 -8.02 -10.13
C ASP A 39 -3.15 -7.57 -10.13
N THR A 40 -2.86 -6.31 -9.78
CA THR A 40 -1.51 -5.76 -9.70
C THR A 40 -0.69 -6.36 -8.57
N ARG A 41 -1.33 -6.97 -7.55
CA ARG A 41 -0.63 -7.72 -6.48
C ARG A 41 0.33 -8.76 -7.06
N HIS A 42 -0.11 -9.47 -8.10
CA HIS A 42 0.65 -10.55 -8.72
C HIS A 42 1.26 -10.15 -10.06
N THR A 43 0.58 -9.29 -10.83
CA THR A 43 1.04 -8.90 -12.18
C THR A 43 2.10 -7.81 -12.17
N LEU A 44 2.18 -6.99 -11.12
CA LEU A 44 3.15 -5.92 -10.97
C LEU A 44 3.98 -6.08 -9.69
N TRP A 45 3.38 -5.86 -8.52
CA TRP A 45 4.08 -5.67 -7.25
C TRP A 45 4.84 -6.91 -6.79
N GLY A 46 4.20 -8.07 -6.81
CA GLY A 46 4.84 -9.36 -6.56
C GLY A 46 5.26 -10.12 -7.81
N SER A 47 5.42 -9.43 -8.95
CA SER A 47 5.86 -10.10 -10.18
C SER A 47 7.27 -10.68 -10.02
N PRO A 48 7.62 -11.73 -10.79
CA PRO A 48 8.99 -12.25 -10.81
C PRO A 48 10.03 -11.17 -11.16
N ALA A 49 9.68 -10.21 -12.02
CA ALA A 49 10.56 -9.10 -12.39
C ALA A 49 10.89 -8.22 -11.17
N VAL A 50 9.88 -7.78 -10.41
CA VAL A 50 10.09 -6.96 -9.20
C VAL A 50 10.84 -7.73 -8.11
N ARG A 51 10.53 -9.03 -7.92
CA ARG A 51 11.28 -9.89 -7.00
C ARG A 51 12.75 -10.03 -7.39
N ALA A 52 13.06 -10.16 -8.68
CA ALA A 52 14.42 -10.30 -9.17
C ALA A 52 15.26 -9.02 -8.98
N LEU A 53 14.63 -7.85 -8.83
CA LEU A 53 15.32 -6.61 -8.46
C LEU A 53 15.76 -6.58 -7.00
N GLY A 54 15.30 -7.52 -6.17
CA GLY A 54 15.55 -7.55 -4.74
C GLY A 54 14.59 -6.71 -3.90
N ALA A 55 13.48 -6.25 -4.48
CA ALA A 55 12.44 -5.53 -3.75
C ALA A 55 11.78 -6.45 -2.70
N THR A 56 11.47 -5.93 -1.51
CA THR A 56 10.99 -6.74 -0.39
C THR A 56 9.63 -6.31 0.16
N VAL A 57 9.39 -5.01 0.28
CA VAL A 57 8.17 -4.44 0.86
C VAL A 57 6.99 -4.59 -0.10
N VAL A 58 7.12 -4.07 -1.32
CA VAL A 58 6.04 -4.09 -2.33
C VAL A 58 5.70 -5.50 -2.78
N VAL A 59 6.67 -6.42 -2.76
CA VAL A 59 6.44 -7.84 -3.05
C VAL A 59 5.47 -8.48 -2.05
N GLY A 60 5.42 -7.97 -0.82
CA GLY A 60 4.45 -8.39 0.19
C GLY A 60 2.99 -8.28 -0.25
N LEU A 61 2.69 -7.39 -1.21
CA LEU A 61 1.33 -7.23 -1.75
C LEU A 61 0.80 -8.49 -2.43
N SER A 62 1.68 -9.39 -2.87
CA SER A 62 1.28 -10.71 -3.41
C SER A 62 0.78 -11.69 -2.35
N ILE A 63 0.93 -11.38 -1.07
CA ILE A 63 0.49 -12.22 0.06
C ILE A 63 -0.73 -11.59 0.73
N GLY A 64 -0.76 -10.26 0.85
CA GLY A 64 -1.85 -9.54 1.49
C GLY A 64 -1.56 -8.05 1.61
N ASP A 65 -2.21 -7.40 2.55
CA ASP A 65 -1.95 -5.97 2.81
C ASP A 65 -0.57 -5.77 3.44
N VAL A 66 0.05 -4.65 3.10
CA VAL A 66 1.41 -4.31 3.53
C VAL A 66 1.35 -3.14 4.48
N TRP A 67 1.86 -3.35 5.69
CA TRP A 67 1.97 -2.34 6.74
C TRP A 67 3.43 -1.97 6.90
N VAL A 68 3.75 -0.70 6.75
CA VAL A 68 5.11 -0.17 6.85
C VAL A 68 5.15 0.86 7.97
N ASP A 69 5.78 0.52 9.08
CA ASP A 69 5.97 1.46 10.18
C ASP A 69 6.95 2.58 9.82
N PHE A 70 6.90 3.69 10.56
CA PHE A 70 7.76 4.87 10.35
C PHE A 70 9.25 4.53 10.13
N VAL A 71 9.77 3.58 10.91
CA VAL A 71 11.19 3.17 10.88
C VAL A 71 11.57 2.38 9.63
N ALA A 72 10.59 1.81 8.91
CA ALA A 72 10.79 1.00 7.71
C ALA A 72 10.36 1.73 6.42
N LEU A 73 9.99 3.02 6.50
CA LEU A 73 9.59 3.79 5.32
C LEU A 73 10.71 3.92 4.28
N ASP A 74 11.98 3.87 4.70
CA ASP A 74 13.11 3.87 3.77
C ASP A 74 13.13 2.62 2.90
N ASP A 75 12.70 1.46 3.40
CA ASP A 75 12.65 0.21 2.64
C ASP A 75 11.60 0.28 1.51
N LEU A 76 10.44 0.88 1.78
CA LEU A 76 9.41 1.11 0.75
C LEU A 76 9.92 2.09 -0.32
N VAL A 77 10.63 3.14 0.08
CA VAL A 77 11.24 4.10 -0.87
C VAL A 77 12.30 3.42 -1.72
N ASN A 78 13.13 2.56 -1.13
CA ASN A 78 14.13 1.79 -1.86
C ASN A 78 13.50 0.88 -2.92
N ASP A 79 12.42 0.17 -2.59
CA ASP A 79 11.65 -0.62 -3.56
C ASP A 79 11.13 0.25 -4.71
N CYS A 80 10.59 1.44 -4.41
CA CYS A 80 10.12 2.39 -5.41
C CYS A 80 11.26 2.83 -6.36
N GLU A 81 12.42 3.17 -5.82
CA GLU A 81 13.59 3.59 -6.60
C GLU A 81 14.16 2.44 -7.45
N LEU A 82 14.17 1.21 -6.93
CA LEU A 82 14.57 0.03 -7.70
C LEU A 82 13.66 -0.17 -8.91
N ILE A 83 12.34 -0.06 -8.73
CA ILE A 83 11.39 -0.21 -9.84
C ILE A 83 11.56 0.93 -10.85
N LEU A 84 11.71 2.18 -10.41
CA LEU A 84 11.90 3.32 -11.30
C LEU A 84 13.20 3.22 -12.11
N LYS A 85 14.27 2.71 -11.50
CA LYS A 85 15.55 2.47 -12.18
C LYS A 85 15.45 1.42 -13.30
N HIS A 86 14.56 0.44 -13.15
CA HIS A 86 14.34 -0.66 -14.08
C HIS A 86 12.96 -0.60 -14.78
N LEU A 87 12.43 0.62 -14.93
CA LEU A 87 11.03 0.85 -15.28
C LEU A 87 10.62 0.21 -16.61
N ALA A 88 11.46 0.29 -17.65
CA ALA A 88 11.16 -0.28 -18.95
C ALA A 88 11.01 -1.81 -18.89
N ASP A 89 11.88 -2.49 -18.15
CA ASP A 89 11.85 -3.95 -17.98
C ASP A 89 10.62 -4.37 -17.16
N VAL A 90 10.32 -3.64 -16.09
CA VAL A 90 9.13 -3.90 -15.25
C VAL A 90 7.83 -3.63 -16.03
N ALA A 91 7.79 -2.57 -16.84
CA ALA A 91 6.66 -2.26 -17.72
C ALA A 91 6.41 -3.39 -18.72
N ALA A 92 7.47 -3.83 -19.42
CA ALA A 92 7.39 -4.93 -20.37
C ALA A 92 6.92 -6.24 -19.71
N ALA A 93 7.47 -6.59 -18.54
CA ALA A 93 7.13 -7.82 -17.84
C ALA A 93 5.71 -7.83 -17.24
N SER A 94 5.22 -6.68 -16.76
CA SER A 94 3.89 -6.56 -16.15
C SER A 94 2.76 -6.35 -17.17
N GLY A 95 3.10 -6.05 -18.43
CA GLY A 95 2.12 -5.63 -19.44
C GLY A 95 1.47 -4.28 -19.13
N ARG A 96 2.08 -3.46 -18.27
CA ARG A 96 1.63 -2.11 -17.91
C ARG A 96 2.53 -1.07 -18.56
N GLY A 97 1.97 0.07 -18.95
CA GLY A 97 2.77 1.19 -19.45
C GLY A 97 3.64 1.82 -18.36
N GLU A 98 4.75 2.43 -18.75
CA GLU A 98 5.65 3.11 -17.82
C GLU A 98 4.94 4.20 -17.02
N ASP A 99 4.09 5.00 -17.65
CA ASP A 99 3.36 6.08 -16.99
C ASP A 99 2.34 5.56 -15.97
N TYR A 100 1.76 4.39 -16.23
CA TYR A 100 0.93 3.70 -15.24
C TYR A 100 1.75 3.44 -13.98
N ILE A 101 2.91 2.79 -14.13
CA ILE A 101 3.77 2.41 -12.99
C ILE A 101 4.30 3.65 -12.27
N ARG A 102 4.79 4.67 -13.00
CA ARG A 102 5.28 5.93 -12.43
C ARG A 102 4.23 6.60 -11.55
N PHE A 103 2.98 6.65 -12.01
CA PHE A 103 1.90 7.26 -11.25
C PHE A 103 1.68 6.54 -9.91
N ARG A 104 1.67 5.20 -9.90
CA ARG A 104 1.42 4.42 -8.67
C ARG A 104 2.59 4.55 -7.70
N ILE A 105 3.81 4.54 -8.21
CA ILE A 105 5.01 4.81 -7.40
C ILE A 105 4.99 6.24 -6.84
N GLY A 106 4.52 7.21 -7.63
CA GLY A 106 4.29 8.58 -7.18
C GLY A 106 3.36 8.63 -5.96
N ASN A 107 2.25 7.90 -6.00
CA ASN A 107 1.30 7.83 -4.88
C ASN A 107 1.93 7.18 -3.64
N LEU A 108 2.71 6.10 -3.78
CA LEU A 108 3.45 5.48 -2.67
C LEU A 108 4.46 6.44 -2.03
N ARG A 109 5.19 7.20 -2.85
CA ARG A 109 6.17 8.18 -2.39
C ARG A 109 5.50 9.37 -1.68
N ALA A 110 4.44 9.92 -2.27
CA ALA A 110 3.67 11.00 -1.65
C ALA A 110 3.09 10.59 -0.29
N ALA A 111 2.50 9.40 -0.19
CA ALA A 111 2.03 8.86 1.09
C ALA A 111 3.17 8.67 2.09
N THR A 112 4.34 8.23 1.65
CA THR A 112 5.52 8.07 2.51
C THR A 112 6.05 9.42 3.03
N GLU A 113 6.08 10.45 2.18
CA GLU A 113 6.47 11.80 2.56
C GLU A 113 5.48 12.38 3.60
N ARG A 114 4.17 12.20 3.37
CA ARG A 114 3.14 12.55 4.35
C ARG A 114 3.32 11.79 5.67
N ALA A 115 3.56 10.48 5.61
CA ALA A 115 3.80 9.68 6.82
C ALA A 115 4.99 10.21 7.63
N ARG A 116 6.09 10.61 6.97
CA ARG A 116 7.25 11.20 7.65
C ARG A 116 6.91 12.50 8.37
N ALA A 117 6.13 13.38 7.74
CA ALA A 117 5.70 14.65 8.35
C ALA A 117 4.94 14.44 9.68
N HIS A 118 4.28 13.29 9.84
CA HIS A 118 3.51 12.92 11.03
C HIS A 118 4.18 11.88 11.92
N ARG A 119 5.42 11.44 11.63
CA ARG A 119 6.08 10.30 12.28
C ARG A 119 5.21 9.03 12.32
N ALA A 120 4.50 8.80 11.21
CA ALA A 120 3.49 7.78 11.00
C ALA A 120 4.01 6.63 10.11
N GLY A 121 3.19 5.58 9.95
CA GLY A 121 3.42 4.52 8.97
C GLY A 121 2.51 4.66 7.75
N VAL A 122 2.67 3.76 6.77
CA VAL A 122 1.75 3.61 5.63
C VAL A 122 1.19 2.20 5.55
N VAL A 123 -0.08 2.09 5.15
CA VAL A 123 -0.73 0.81 4.82
C VAL A 123 -1.07 0.81 3.34
N ILE A 124 -0.77 -0.30 2.67
CA ILE A 124 -1.13 -0.55 1.28
C ILE A 124 -2.09 -1.73 1.26
N TRP A 125 -3.34 -1.50 0.86
CA TRP A 125 -4.43 -2.44 1.10
C TRP A 125 -5.54 -2.39 0.05
N ALA A 126 -6.30 -3.48 -0.03
CA ALA A 126 -7.47 -3.57 -0.90
C ALA A 126 -8.76 -3.19 -0.15
N GLY A 127 -9.55 -2.27 -0.71
CA GLY A 127 -10.88 -1.91 -0.19
C GLY A 127 -10.95 -0.52 0.42
N HIS A 128 -11.23 0.47 -0.42
CA HIS A 128 -11.64 1.79 0.04
C HIS A 128 -13.17 1.76 0.24
N GLY A 129 -13.64 1.69 1.49
CA GLY A 129 -15.08 1.65 1.78
C GLY A 129 -15.44 1.71 3.26
N ASP A 130 -14.93 0.78 4.08
CA ASP A 130 -15.53 0.54 5.42
C ASP A 130 -14.58 0.66 6.61
N LEU A 131 -13.27 0.87 6.40
CA LEU A 131 -12.29 0.86 7.51
C LEU A 131 -12.08 2.22 8.19
N VAL A 132 -12.95 3.20 7.91
CA VAL A 132 -12.99 4.46 8.69
C VAL A 132 -13.51 4.25 10.13
N TYR A 133 -14.03 3.07 10.53
CA TYR A 133 -14.61 2.92 11.89
C TYR A 133 -14.18 1.73 12.76
N ALA A 134 -13.35 0.80 12.27
CA ALA A 134 -12.98 -0.38 13.06
C ALA A 134 -11.50 -0.36 13.47
N ALA A 135 -11.05 0.72 14.09
CA ALA A 135 -10.03 0.60 15.11
C ALA A 135 -10.66 -0.18 16.28
N ARG A 136 -10.77 -1.51 16.17
CA ARG A 136 -11.20 -2.34 17.29
C ARG A 136 -10.12 -2.20 18.36
N PRO A 137 -10.44 -1.66 19.55
CA PRO A 137 -9.46 -1.57 20.62
C PRO A 137 -8.91 -2.95 20.93
N ALA A 138 -7.59 -3.04 21.14
CA ALA A 138 -7.02 -4.18 21.82
C ALA A 138 -7.51 -4.13 23.28
N GLY A 139 -8.71 -4.64 23.57
CA GLY A 139 -9.23 -4.66 24.93
C GLY A 139 -10.73 -4.90 25.14
N ASP A 140 -11.59 -4.78 24.13
CA ASP A 140 -13.03 -4.92 24.38
C ASP A 140 -13.49 -6.39 24.35
N ALA A 141 -14.06 -6.83 25.46
CA ALA A 141 -14.69 -8.13 25.62
C ALA A 141 -15.88 -8.29 24.66
N ASP A 142 -16.09 -9.53 24.21
CA ASP A 142 -17.17 -9.93 23.30
C ASP A 142 -18.56 -9.56 23.89
N PRO A 143 -19.35 -8.67 23.23
CA PRO A 143 -20.68 -8.32 23.71
C PRO A 143 -21.72 -9.44 23.52
N THR A 144 -21.35 -10.58 22.93
CA THR A 144 -22.16 -11.80 22.88
C THR A 144 -21.81 -12.83 23.97
N ALA A 145 -20.91 -12.50 24.90
CA ALA A 145 -20.71 -13.29 26.11
C ALA A 145 -21.70 -12.87 27.22
N ALA A 146 -22.97 -13.24 27.06
CA ALA A 146 -23.98 -13.28 28.12
C ALA A 146 -24.86 -14.52 27.95
#